data_AF-A0A0W8CT83-F1
#
_entry.id   AF-A0A0W8CT83-F1
#
_cell.length_a   1.000
_cell.length_b   1.000
_cell.length_c   1.000
_cell.angle_alpha   90.00
_cell.angle_beta   90.00
_cell.angle_gamma   90.00
#
_symmetry.space_group_name_H-M   'P 1'
#
loop_
_entity.id
_entity.type
_entity.pdbx_description
1 polymer ?
#
loop_
_entity_poly.entity_id
_entity_poly.type
_entity_poly.pdbx_seq_one_letter_code
_entity_poly.pdbx_strand_id
1 'polypeptide(L)'
;MVVSVGSDAAATARSDENQDGANEQEIPVASSVETLFTTSMPLKRAQLTQNREIQLMELEVRKRQVSLQEKEMEVRQLQLQNETRATEAKIAEANAQTAKLLHESQHWRLQRKVSLLLERKKLLDEGVPIDDIDALLPLSSDL
;
A
#
# COMPACT_ATOMS: atom_id res chain seq x y z
N MET A 1 16.77 -70.40 5.50
CA MET A 1 16.48 -71.84 5.33
C MET A 1 17.34 -72.58 6.34
N VAL A 2 16.77 -73.57 7.04
CA VAL A 2 17.46 -74.59 7.87
C VAL A 2 17.98 -74.04 9.21
N VAL A 3 17.25 -74.11 10.33
CA VAL A 3 16.85 -75.30 11.13
C VAL A 3 18.04 -76.09 11.65
N SER A 4 18.22 -76.13 12.98
CA SER A 4 18.84 -77.23 13.73
C SER A 4 18.41 -77.07 15.19
N VAL A 5 17.48 -77.89 15.70
CA VAL A 5 17.69 -79.29 16.18
C VAL A 5 18.63 -79.23 17.38
N GLY A 6 18.28 -79.60 18.61
CA GLY A 6 17.33 -80.60 19.09
C GLY A 6 18.06 -81.47 20.12
N SER A 7 17.35 -81.91 21.16
CA SER A 7 17.58 -83.12 21.99
C SER A 7 17.09 -82.83 23.43
N ASP A 8 15.91 -83.33 23.81
CA ASP A 8 15.63 -84.68 24.34
C ASP A 8 16.11 -84.87 25.79
N ALA A 9 15.14 -85.05 26.70
CA ALA A 9 15.02 -86.27 27.51
C ALA A 9 13.84 -86.17 28.51
N ALA A 10 12.81 -86.98 28.22
CA ALA A 10 12.00 -87.83 29.10
C ALA A 10 11.88 -87.55 30.62
N ALA A 11 10.63 -87.58 31.11
CA ALA A 11 10.10 -88.59 32.05
C ALA A 11 9.07 -88.02 33.06
N THR A 12 7.81 -88.33 32.74
CA THR A 12 6.61 -88.52 33.56
C THR A 12 6.80 -88.81 35.07
N ALA A 13 6.08 -88.06 35.92
CA ALA A 13 5.32 -88.62 37.06
C ALA A 13 4.21 -87.65 37.50
N ARG A 14 2.98 -88.18 37.57
CA ARG A 14 1.75 -87.55 38.08
C ARG A 14 1.77 -87.46 39.62
N SER A 15 1.11 -86.47 40.20
CA SER A 15 -0.02 -86.65 41.14
C SER A 15 -0.52 -85.32 41.71
N ASP A 16 -1.84 -85.13 41.56
CA ASP A 16 -2.83 -84.64 42.52
C ASP A 16 -2.86 -83.17 42.97
N GLU A 17 -3.80 -82.46 42.32
CA GLU A 17 -4.89 -81.69 42.90
C GLU A 17 -4.88 -81.48 44.42
N ASN A 18 -4.65 -80.23 44.83
CA ASN A 18 -5.66 -79.35 45.42
C ASN A 18 -4.97 -78.17 46.13
N GLN A 19 -5.35 -76.95 45.78
CA GLN A 19 -5.55 -75.88 46.77
C GLN A 19 -6.31 -74.71 46.14
N ASP A 20 -7.56 -74.58 46.57
CA ASP A 20 -8.34 -73.35 46.55
C ASP A 20 -7.53 -72.19 47.17
N GLY A 21 -7.58 -71.04 46.52
CA GLY A 21 -6.99 -69.81 46.99
C GLY A 21 -7.48 -68.67 46.12
N ALA A 22 -8.69 -68.19 46.41
CA ALA A 22 -9.26 -66.98 45.85
C ALA A 22 -8.28 -65.80 46.06
N ASN A 23 -7.54 -65.45 45.01
CA ASN A 23 -6.80 -64.20 44.96
C ASN A 23 -7.69 -63.16 44.28
N GLU A 24 -8.39 -62.38 45.10
CA GLU A 24 -8.90 -61.07 44.73
C GLU A 24 -7.69 -60.20 44.35
N GLN A 25 -7.32 -60.23 43.08
CA GLN A 25 -6.36 -59.30 42.52
C GLN A 25 -7.11 -57.99 42.25
N GLU A 26 -7.19 -57.15 43.28
CA GLU A 26 -7.61 -55.76 43.15
C GLU A 26 -6.73 -55.09 42.07
N ILE A 27 -7.31 -54.85 40.90
CA ILE A 27 -6.69 -54.05 39.86
C ILE A 27 -6.51 -52.63 40.45
N PRO A 28 -5.29 -52.05 40.48
CA PRO A 28 -5.12 -50.69 40.97
C PRO A 28 -5.57 -49.72 39.86
N VAL A 29 -6.88 -49.60 39.67
CA VAL A 29 -7.50 -48.68 38.69
C VAL A 29 -7.20 -47.21 39.05
N ALA A 30 -6.88 -46.93 40.31
CA ALA A 30 -6.54 -45.58 40.78
C ALA A 30 -5.24 -45.00 40.17
N SER A 31 -4.23 -45.83 39.90
CA SER A 31 -2.89 -45.36 39.48
C SER A 31 -2.86 -44.86 38.03
N SER A 32 -3.57 -45.52 37.10
CA SER A 32 -3.60 -45.11 35.68
C SER A 32 -4.32 -43.77 35.47
N VAL A 33 -5.34 -43.48 36.27
CA VAL A 33 -6.13 -42.24 36.12
C VAL A 33 -5.34 -41.03 36.65
N GLU A 34 -4.67 -41.16 37.80
CA GLU A 34 -3.83 -40.09 38.35
C GLU A 34 -2.61 -39.78 37.48
N THR A 35 -2.01 -40.81 36.86
CA THR A 35 -0.87 -40.64 35.94
C THR A 35 -1.28 -39.94 34.63
N LEU A 36 -2.47 -40.21 34.10
CA LEU A 36 -3.00 -39.54 32.91
C LEU A 36 -3.38 -38.08 33.20
N PHE A 37 -3.99 -37.81 34.36
CA PHE A 37 -4.34 -36.45 34.77
C PHE A 37 -3.10 -35.57 34.99
N THR A 38 -2.08 -36.08 35.69
CA THR A 38 -0.83 -35.34 35.96
C THR A 38 -0.03 -35.07 34.69
N THR A 39 -0.01 -35.99 33.72
CA THR A 39 0.70 -35.81 32.44
C THR A 39 -0.06 -34.87 31.47
N SER A 40 -1.38 -34.80 31.56
CA SER A 40 -2.21 -33.93 30.69
C SER A 40 -2.09 -32.43 31.00
N MET A 41 -1.77 -32.07 32.25
CA MET A 41 -1.75 -30.68 32.70
C MET A 41 -0.56 -29.86 32.15
N PRO A 42 0.69 -30.37 32.15
CA PRO A 42 1.82 -29.73 31.48
C PRO A 42 1.60 -29.54 29.97
N LEU A 43 1.02 -30.53 29.30
CA LEU A 43 0.74 -30.47 27.86
C LEU A 43 -0.28 -29.35 27.54
N LYS A 44 -1.38 -29.29 28.29
CA LYS A 44 -2.39 -28.22 28.16
C LYS A 44 -1.78 -26.84 28.42
N ARG A 45 -0.90 -26.71 29.42
CA ARG A 45 -0.19 -25.45 29.69
C ARG A 45 0.73 -25.07 28.53
N ALA A 46 1.52 -26.00 28.01
CA ALA A 46 2.38 -25.76 26.85
C ALA A 46 1.57 -25.32 25.61
N GLN A 47 0.44 -25.98 25.35
CA GLN A 47 -0.46 -25.63 24.25
C GLN A 47 -1.07 -24.23 24.43
N LEU A 48 -1.50 -23.87 25.64
CA LEU A 48 -2.02 -22.53 25.94
C LEU A 48 -0.94 -21.45 25.77
N THR A 49 0.30 -21.72 26.20
CA THR A 49 1.42 -20.81 26.00
C THR A 49 1.72 -20.62 24.52
N GLN A 50 1.80 -21.71 23.76
CA GLN A 50 2.02 -21.67 22.31
C GLN A 50 0.90 -20.89 21.59
N ASN A 51 -0.36 -21.13 21.94
CA ASN A 51 -1.49 -20.39 21.37
C ASN A 51 -1.41 -18.89 21.68
N ARG A 52 -0.99 -18.53 22.90
CA ARG A 52 -0.79 -17.14 23.29
C ARG A 52 0.33 -16.50 22.50
N GLU A 53 1.45 -17.20 22.29
CA GLU A 53 2.58 -16.71 21.48
C GLU A 53 2.16 -16.48 20.03
N ILE A 54 1.42 -17.41 19.43
CA ILE A 54 0.87 -17.27 18.07
C ILE A 54 -0.03 -16.04 17.98
N GLN A 55 -0.96 -15.86 18.93
CA GLN A 55 -1.85 -14.69 18.95
C GLN A 55 -1.07 -13.37 19.06
N LEU A 56 -0.04 -13.32 19.89
CA LEU A 56 0.79 -12.12 20.03
C LEU A 56 1.54 -11.80 18.72
N MET A 57 2.09 -12.83 18.06
CA MET A 57 2.76 -12.67 16.78
C MET A 57 1.79 -12.19 15.69
N GLU A 58 0.59 -12.76 15.61
CA GLU A 58 -0.46 -12.31 14.67
C GLU A 58 -0.85 -10.85 14.90
N LEU A 59 -1.02 -10.44 16.16
CA LEU A 59 -1.34 -9.06 16.51
C LEU A 59 -0.20 -8.11 16.13
N GLU A 60 1.05 -8.52 16.30
CA GLU A 60 2.21 -7.72 15.90
C GLU A 60 2.25 -7.53 14.37
N VAL A 61 2.01 -8.60 13.60
CA VAL A 61 1.92 -8.52 12.14
C VAL A 61 0.79 -7.56 11.71
N ARG A 62 -0.40 -7.68 12.31
CA ARG A 62 -1.52 -6.78 12.01
C ARG A 62 -1.20 -5.33 12.35
N LYS A 63 -0.53 -5.07 13.48
CA LYS A 63 -0.08 -3.72 13.86
C LYS A 63 0.88 -3.13 12.83
N ARG A 64 1.85 -3.92 12.36
CA ARG A 64 2.78 -3.49 11.32
C ARG A 64 2.07 -3.22 9.99
N GLN A 65 1.09 -4.05 9.64
CA GLN A 65 0.30 -3.88 8.41
C GLN A 65 -0.50 -2.57 8.43
N VAL A 66 -1.19 -2.27 9.53
CA VAL A 66 -1.93 -1.00 9.69
C VAL A 66 -0.97 0.19 9.62
N SER A 67 0.14 0.15 10.33
CA SER A 67 1.14 1.23 10.30
C SER A 67 1.72 1.47 8.90
N LEU A 68 1.91 0.40 8.12
CA LEU A 68 2.38 0.51 6.74
C LEU A 68 1.30 1.14 5.85
N GLN A 69 0.03 0.74 6.01
CA GLN A 69 -1.09 1.34 5.27
C GLN A 69 -1.24 2.83 5.58
N GLU A 70 -1.12 3.23 6.84
CA GLU A 70 -1.15 4.65 7.23
C GLU A 70 -0.06 5.46 6.53
N LYS A 71 1.18 4.95 6.52
CA LYS A 71 2.30 5.59 5.82
C LYS A 71 2.09 5.65 4.31
N GLU A 72 1.57 4.60 3.69
CA GLU A 72 1.25 4.61 2.26
C GLU A 72 0.21 5.68 1.92
N MET A 73 -0.82 5.82 2.77
CA MET A 73 -1.84 6.85 2.58
C MET A 73 -1.27 8.25 2.76
N GLU A 74 -0.40 8.46 3.75
CA GLU A 74 0.31 9.73 3.95
C GLU A 74 1.17 10.10 2.74
N VAL A 75 1.93 9.14 2.20
CA VAL A 75 2.74 9.35 0.99
C VAL A 75 1.86 9.71 -0.21
N ARG A 76 0.75 8.99 -0.42
CA ARG A 76 -0.20 9.32 -1.50
C ARG A 76 -0.80 10.71 -1.34
N GLN A 77 -1.14 11.10 -0.12
CA GLN A 77 -1.65 12.44 0.16
C GLN A 77 -0.60 13.52 -0.16
N LEU A 78 0.65 13.31 0.24
CA LEU A 78 1.75 14.22 -0.08
C LEU A 78 2.01 14.31 -1.59
N GLN A 79 1.95 13.18 -2.31
CA GLN A 79 2.08 13.16 -3.77
C GLN A 79 0.98 13.99 -4.44
N LEU A 80 -0.29 13.79 -4.07
CA LEU A 80 -1.41 14.56 -4.60
C LEU A 80 -1.27 16.07 -4.31
N GLN A 81 -0.83 16.43 -3.11
CA GLN A 81 -0.57 17.83 -2.76
C GLN A 81 0.56 18.43 -3.60
N ASN A 82 1.63 17.68 -3.85
CA ASN A 82 2.74 18.11 -4.68
C ASN A 82 2.30 18.30 -6.14
N GLU A 83 1.58 17.33 -6.69
CA GLU A 83 1.00 17.40 -8.03
C GLU A 83 0.08 18.60 -8.19
N THR A 84 -0.80 18.85 -7.20
CA THR A 84 -1.69 20.02 -7.19
C THR A 84 -0.90 21.33 -7.20
N ARG A 85 0.13 21.45 -6.36
CA ARG A 85 1.01 22.64 -6.37
C ARG A 85 1.74 22.81 -7.70
N ALA A 86 2.19 21.72 -8.30
CA ALA A 86 2.88 21.75 -9.58
C ALA A 86 1.96 22.17 -10.73
N THR A 87 0.70 21.73 -10.73
CA THR A 87 -0.29 22.15 -11.74
C THR A 87 -0.71 23.60 -11.54
N GLU A 88 -0.93 24.05 -10.30
CA GLU A 88 -1.20 25.44 -9.97
C GLU A 88 -0.07 26.37 -10.43
N ALA A 89 1.19 25.99 -10.19
CA ALA A 89 2.34 26.75 -10.66
C ALA A 89 2.38 26.88 -12.20
N LYS A 90 2.10 25.78 -12.91
CA LYS A 90 2.03 25.78 -14.39
C LYS A 90 0.91 26.68 -14.91
N ILE A 91 -0.27 26.65 -14.27
CA ILE A 91 -1.40 27.52 -14.62
C ILE A 91 -1.03 28.98 -14.39
N ALA A 92 -0.41 29.30 -13.25
CA ALA A 92 0.02 30.66 -12.94
C ALA A 92 1.04 31.18 -13.96
N GLU A 93 2.00 30.35 -14.37
CA GLU A 93 2.98 30.69 -15.40
C GLU A 93 2.31 30.95 -16.76
N ALA A 94 1.43 30.05 -17.20
CA ALA A 94 0.70 30.21 -18.46
C ALA A 94 -0.17 31.48 -18.47
N ASN A 95 -0.81 31.80 -17.35
CA ASN A 95 -1.59 33.03 -17.19
C ASN A 95 -0.70 34.27 -17.27
N ALA A 96 0.47 34.26 -16.61
CA ALA A 96 1.43 35.35 -16.67
C ALA A 96 1.96 35.58 -18.10
N GLN A 97 2.27 34.50 -18.82
CA GLN A 97 2.68 34.57 -20.23
C GLN A 97 1.57 35.14 -21.12
N THR A 98 0.34 34.69 -20.92
CA THR A 98 -0.83 35.19 -21.67
C THR A 98 -1.04 36.69 -21.43
N ALA A 99 -0.98 37.13 -20.17
CA ALA A 99 -1.08 38.54 -19.81
C ALA A 99 0.05 39.37 -20.46
N LYS A 100 1.28 38.87 -20.45
CA LYS A 100 2.42 39.51 -21.10
C LYS A 100 2.20 39.67 -22.60
N LEU A 101 1.82 38.60 -23.30
CA LEU A 101 1.57 38.64 -24.75
C LEU A 101 0.41 39.57 -25.10
N LEU A 102 -0.64 39.61 -24.26
CA LEU A 102 -1.76 40.53 -24.43
C LEU A 102 -1.28 41.98 -24.32
N HIS A 103 -0.51 42.32 -23.29
CA HIS A 103 0.07 43.65 -23.12
C HIS A 103 1.00 44.03 -24.29
N GLU A 104 1.87 43.12 -24.72
CA GLU A 104 2.74 43.33 -25.88
C GLU A 104 1.92 43.58 -27.15
N SER A 105 0.87 42.78 -27.39
CA SER A 105 0.00 42.97 -28.55
C SER A 105 -0.71 44.33 -28.53
N GLN A 106 -1.18 44.78 -27.37
CA GLN A 106 -1.78 46.10 -27.20
C GLN A 106 -0.76 47.22 -27.40
N HIS A 107 0.45 47.04 -26.86
CA HIS A 107 1.55 47.99 -27.04
C HIS A 107 1.86 48.18 -28.53
N TRP A 108 2.06 47.08 -29.27
CA TRP A 108 2.34 47.15 -30.71
C TRP A 108 1.18 47.72 -31.52
N ARG A 109 -0.07 47.39 -31.17
CA ARG A 109 -1.26 47.99 -31.80
C ARG A 109 -1.30 49.51 -31.60
N LEU A 110 -1.08 49.98 -30.37
CA LEU A 110 -1.04 51.41 -30.06
C LEU A 110 0.12 52.11 -30.75
N GLN A 111 1.32 51.52 -30.70
CA GLN A 111 2.49 52.07 -31.36
C GLN A 111 2.28 52.19 -32.87
N ARG A 112 1.72 51.16 -33.51
CA ARG A 112 1.39 51.20 -34.94
C ARG A 112 0.38 52.31 -35.25
N LYS A 113 -0.67 52.46 -34.44
CA LYS A 113 -1.67 53.53 -34.59
C LYS A 113 -1.03 54.92 -34.48
N VAL A 114 -0.16 55.14 -33.49
CA VAL A 114 0.57 56.40 -33.33
C VAL A 114 1.43 56.69 -34.54
N SER A 115 2.23 55.71 -35.02
CA SER A 115 3.06 55.90 -36.21
C SER A 115 2.23 56.24 -37.44
N LEU A 116 1.11 55.54 -37.67
CA LEU A 116 0.20 55.82 -38.78
C LEU A 116 -0.38 57.24 -38.69
N LEU A 117 -0.82 57.67 -37.51
CA LEU A 117 -1.36 59.02 -37.33
C LEU A 117 -0.31 60.10 -37.58
N LEU A 118 0.94 59.88 -37.15
CA LEU A 118 2.03 60.81 -37.42
C LEU A 118 2.37 60.88 -38.92
N GLU A 119 2.40 59.74 -39.62
CA GLU A 119 2.62 59.70 -41.08
C GLU A 119 1.48 60.38 -41.83
N ARG A 120 0.24 60.10 -41.47
CA ARG A 120 -0.94 60.75 -42.06
C ARG A 120 -0.90 62.27 -41.87
N LYS A 121 -0.55 62.74 -40.68
CA LYS A 121 -0.37 64.17 -40.41
C LYS A 121 0.71 64.76 -41.32
N LYS A 122 1.86 64.09 -41.44
CA LYS A 122 2.95 64.54 -42.32
C LYS A 122 2.50 64.70 -43.77
N LEU A 123 1.75 63.73 -44.31
CA LEU A 123 1.24 63.79 -45.68
C LEU A 123 0.20 64.90 -45.87
N LEU A 124 -0.64 65.16 -44.87
CA LEU A 124 -1.55 66.30 -44.88
C LEU A 124 -0.78 67.63 -44.89
N ASP A 125 0.27 67.74 -44.08
CA ASP A 125 1.14 68.92 -44.05
C ASP A 125 1.88 69.12 -45.40
N GLU A 126 2.14 68.04 -46.15
CA GLU A 126 2.70 68.04 -47.51
C GLU A 126 1.66 68.31 -48.63
N GLY A 127 0.38 68.43 -48.28
CA GLY A 127 -0.72 68.76 -49.21
C GLY A 127 -1.30 67.57 -49.98
N VAL A 128 -1.04 66.33 -49.54
CA VAL A 128 -1.62 65.13 -50.15
C VAL A 128 -3.14 65.07 -49.85
N PRO A 129 -4.00 64.78 -50.84
CA PRO A 129 -5.44 64.64 -50.63
C PRO A 129 -5.78 63.57 -49.57
N ILE A 130 -6.80 63.85 -48.74
CA ILE A 130 -7.23 62.94 -47.68
C ILE A 130 -7.66 61.56 -48.23
N ASP A 131 -8.30 61.53 -49.40
CA ASP A 131 -8.78 60.29 -50.03
C ASP A 131 -7.63 59.35 -50.40
N ASP A 132 -6.51 59.90 -50.90
CA ASP A 132 -5.31 59.14 -51.22
C ASP A 132 -4.62 58.63 -49.95
N ILE A 133 -4.61 59.44 -48.89
CA ILE A 133 -4.07 59.06 -47.58
C ILE A 133 -4.91 57.93 -46.96
N ASP A 134 -6.24 57.99 -47.07
CA ASP A 134 -7.15 56.96 -46.56
C ASP A 134 -7.00 55.63 -47.32
N ALA A 135 -6.74 55.69 -48.62
CA ALA A 135 -6.45 54.51 -49.42
C ALA A 135 -5.09 53.87 -49.05
N LEU A 136 -4.06 54.67 -48.78
CA LEU A 136 -2.69 54.19 -48.54
C LEU A 136 -2.39 53.86 -47.06
N LEU A 137 -2.97 54.60 -46.12
CA LEU A 137 -2.74 54.48 -44.67
C LEU A 137 -4.08 54.30 -43.93
N PRO A 138 -4.77 53.16 -44.13
CA PRO A 138 -6.06 52.92 -43.52
C PRO A 138 -5.95 52.83 -41.99
N LEU A 139 -6.84 53.54 -41.30
CA LEU A 139 -7.00 53.41 -39.86
C LEU A 139 -7.96 52.26 -39.57
N SER A 140 -7.44 51.19 -38.97
CA SER A 140 -8.27 50.07 -38.52
C SER A 140 -9.22 50.54 -37.41
N SER A 141 -10.51 50.24 -37.55
CA SER A 141 -11.55 50.54 -36.56
C SER A 141 -11.44 49.69 -35.29
N ASP A 142 -10.75 48.54 -35.38
CA ASP A 142 -10.76 47.51 -34.35
C ASP A 142 -9.86 47.89 -33.16
N LEU A 143 -10.49 48.57 -32.20
CA LEU A 143 -10.15 48.62 -30.79
C LEU A 143 -11.39 48.21 -29.99
#